data_AF-A0A8T3P3Q0-F1
#
_entry.id   AF-A0A8T3P3Q0-F1
#
_cell.length_a   1.000
_cell.length_b   1.000
_cell.length_c   1.000
_cell.angle_alpha   90.00
_cell.angle_beta   90.00
_cell.angle_gamma   90.00
#
_symmetry.space_group_name_H-M   'P 1'
#
loop_
_entity.id
_entity.type
_entity.pdbx_description
1 polymer ?
#
loop_
_entity_poly.entity_id
_entity_poly.type
_entity_poly.pdbx_seq_one_letter_code
_entity_poly.pdbx_strand_id
1 'polypeptide(L)' 'YNFAKRLKTLKGLTPYEYICKIWTQQPDRFKLDPTHHMPGLNT' A
#
# COMPACT_ATOMS: atom_id res chain seq x y z
N TYR A 1 23.20 12.43 -2.97
CA TYR A 1 21.95 13.02 -3.48
C TYR A 1 20.80 12.18 -2.92
N ASN A 2 20.21 12.61 -1.80
CA ASN A 2 19.24 11.83 -1.03
C ASN A 2 17.82 12.11 -1.57
N PHE A 3 17.31 11.23 -2.42
CA PHE A 3 15.94 11.33 -2.97
C PHE A 3 14.91 10.57 -2.11
N ALA A 4 15.23 10.27 -0.85
CA ALA A 4 14.30 9.65 0.10
C ALA A 4 13.33 10.72 0.65
N LYS A 5 12.48 11.26 -0.22
CA LYS A 5 11.37 12.13 0.17
C LYS A 5 10.36 11.26 0.90
N ARG A 6 10.37 11.29 2.24
CA ARG A 6 9.45 10.55 3.12
C ARG A 6 8.03 10.60 2.54
N LEU A 7 7.53 9.46 2.08
CA LEU A 7 6.17 9.35 1.53
C LEU A 7 5.22 9.86 2.62
N LYS A 8 4.49 10.96 2.36
CA LYS A 8 3.55 11.49 3.35
C LYS A 8 2.48 10.42 3.57
N THR A 9 2.39 9.89 4.78
CA THR A 9 1.33 8.96 5.15
C THR A 9 0.00 9.67 4.98
N LEU A 10 -0.87 9.13 4.13
CA LEU A 10 -2.23 9.63 4.01
C LEU A 10 -2.95 9.23 5.30
N LYS A 11 -3.21 10.17 6.21
CA LYS A 11 -3.91 9.95 7.49
C LYS A 11 -3.21 9.01 8.48
N GLY A 12 -1.87 8.90 8.43
CA GLY A 12 -1.12 8.03 9.34
C GLY A 12 -1.10 6.55 8.96
N LEU A 13 -1.71 6.18 7.83
CA LEU A 13 -1.62 4.82 7.29
C LEU A 13 -0.34 4.67 6.48
N THR A 14 0.33 3.54 6.67
CA THR A 14 1.36 3.07 5.74
C THR A 14 0.73 2.85 4.36
N PRO A 15 1.49 2.98 3.26
CA PRO A 15 0.98 2.70 1.92
C PRO A 15 0.33 1.32 1.81
N TYR A 16 0.88 0.32 2.52
CA TYR A 16 0.31 -1.02 2.64
C TYR A 16 -1.09 -1.02 3.25
N GLU A 17 -1.26 -0.43 4.43
CA GLU A 17 -2.57 -0.38 5.10
C GLU A 17 -3.62 0.35 4.26
N TYR A 18 -3.21 1.41 3.56
CA TYR A 18 -4.11 2.12 2.65
C TYR A 18 -4.55 1.24 1.48
N ILE A 19 -3.62 0.53 0.84
CA ILE A 19 -3.93 -0.39 -0.27
C ILE A 19 -4.83 -1.53 0.22
N CYS A 20 -4.49 -2.19 1.33
CA CYS A 20 -5.31 -3.26 1.90
C CYS A 20 -6.74 -2.79 2.20
N LYS A 21 -6.90 -1.60 2.79
CA LYS A 21 -8.21 -1.02 3.11
C LYS A 21 -9.04 -0.72 1.87
N ILE A 22 -8.45 -0.13 0.83
CA ILE A 22 -9.17 0.16 -0.42
C ILE A 22 -9.48 -1.13 -1.17
N TRP A 23 -8.61 -2.14 -1.11
CA TRP A 23 -8.88 -3.46 -1.67
C TRP A 23 -10.05 -4.16 -0.99
N THR A 24 -10.17 -4.11 0.35
CA THR A 24 -11.34 -4.67 1.05
C THR A 24 -12.63 -3.91 0.76
N GLN A 25 -12.55 -2.59 0.58
CA GLN A 25 -13.72 -1.75 0.33
C GLN A 25 -14.17 -1.75 -1.14
N GLN A 26 -13.24 -1.89 -2.07
CA GLN A 26 -13.47 -1.76 -3.52
C GLN A 26 -12.58 -2.75 -4.29
N PRO A 27 -12.81 -4.06 -4.16
CA PRO A 27 -12.00 -5.08 -4.82
C PRO A 27 -12.03 -4.95 -6.34
N ASP A 28 -13.16 -4.54 -6.93
CA ASP A 28 -13.35 -4.38 -8.38
C ASP A 28 -12.43 -3.33 -9.02
N ARG A 29 -11.87 -2.41 -8.22
CA ARG A 29 -10.90 -1.41 -8.70
C ARG A 29 -9.52 -2.00 -8.96
N PHE A 30 -9.23 -3.18 -8.43
CA PHE A 30 -7.94 -3.83 -8.57
C PHE A 30 -8.08 -5.03 -9.52
N LYS A 31 -7.31 -5.02 -10.61
CA LYS A 31 -7.23 -6.15 -11.54
C LYS A 31 -6.29 -7.28 -11.06
N LEU A 32 -5.49 -7.00 -10.03
CA LEU A 32 -4.40 -7.85 -9.59
C LEU A 32 -4.40 -7.92 -8.07
N ASP A 33 -4.16 -9.11 -7.53
CA ASP A 33 -4.11 -9.33 -6.09
C ASP A 33 -2.87 -8.64 -5.48
N PRO A 34 -3.04 -7.65 -4.60
CA PRO A 34 -1.92 -6.96 -3.99
C PRO A 34 -1.09 -7.86 -3.07
N THR A 35 -1.64 -8.96 -2.54
CA THR A 35 -0.93 -9.88 -1.63
C THR A 35 0.24 -10.62 -2.31
N HIS A 36 0.15 -10.86 -3.61
CA HIS A 36 1.20 -11.53 -4.38
C HIS A 36 2.30 -10.57 -4.87
N HIS A 37 1.97 -9.28 -5.02
CA HIS A 37 2.89 -8.27 -5.57
C HIS A 37 3.51 -7.36 -4.53
N MET A 38 2.90 -7.28 -3.35
CA MET A 38 3.51 -6.64 -2.20
C MET A 38 4.21 -7.74 -1.42
N PRO A 39 5.55 -7.93 -1.57
CA PRO A 39 6.27 -8.69 -0.57
C PRO A 39 5.95 -8.00 0.75
N GLY A 40 5.28 -8.72 1.66
CA GLY A 40 4.87 -8.18 2.95
C GLY A 40 6.07 -7.55 3.66
N LEU A 41 5.81 -6.78 4.72
CA LEU A 41 6.87 -6.15 5.51
C LEU A 41 7.89 -7.23 5.91
N ASN A 42 9.05 -7.24 5.24
CA ASN A 42 10.15 -8.12 5.60
C ASN A 42 10.50 -7.76 7.04
N THR A 43 10.23 -8.70 7.94
CA THR A 43 10.65 -8.61 9.33
C THR A 43 12.17 -8.68 9.38
#